data_AF-A0A4S8P8H1-F1
#
_entry.id   AF-A0A4S8P8H1-F1
#
_cell.length_a   1.000
_cell.length_b   1.000
_cell.length_c   1.000
_cell.angle_alpha   90.00
_cell.angle_beta   90.00
_cell.angle_gamma   90.00
#
_symmetry.space_group_name_H-M   'P 1'
#
loop_
_entity.id
_entity.type
_entity.pdbx_description
1 polymer ?
#
loop_
_entity_poly.entity_id
_entity_poly.type
_entity_poly.pdbx_seq_one_letter_code
_entity_poly.pdbx_strand_id
1 'polypeptide(L)'
;MACDDAEPEAIASEDIDRIETSLVNGSELRWELTQAEARVATECMEDQGFLAHETSLLHGRVMPYRFEGFASPYSRIPTVEQAELFAFGHWVNLGYTPEAASMREDLDYLAYAASDLGWRDMTFVPGHQEWKETDEAYKAEWMAAFLGEERAAAPAGEVDLLPFGGCELVTIEAVYGQAATVDTESGTYWTRPDMESPLTWTGDGELYRELSAEYAEQEERFLDCVEERGHGRWQFDESGMLPLQQHLAAVYDDESAADDPMAYEFDMAADFAECAQDAGLRDGAEEEWAMLYVDRLIDREAEIHAWEQQVADHLANAQEYLA
;
A
#
# COMPACT_ATOMS: atom_id res chain seq x y z
N MET A 1 24.01 -36.89 -19.96
CA MET A 1 23.03 -36.18 -19.13
C MET A 1 21.84 -35.97 -20.04
N ALA A 2 20.80 -36.77 -19.86
CA ALA A 2 19.51 -36.50 -20.49
C ALA A 2 18.82 -35.48 -19.58
N CYS A 3 18.50 -34.31 -20.10
CA CYS A 3 17.53 -33.45 -19.45
C CYS A 3 16.18 -34.13 -19.68
N ASP A 4 15.52 -34.57 -18.61
CA ASP A 4 14.12 -34.95 -18.70
C ASP A 4 13.35 -33.66 -18.98
N ASP A 5 12.86 -33.52 -20.21
CA ASP A 5 11.92 -32.48 -20.62
C ASP A 5 10.54 -32.80 -20.01
N ALA A 6 10.45 -32.78 -18.68
CA ALA A 6 9.16 -32.83 -18.02
C ALA A 6 8.42 -31.52 -18.35
N GLU A 7 7.26 -31.63 -19.01
CA GLU A 7 6.38 -30.47 -19.18
C GLU A 7 6.06 -29.88 -17.79
N PRO A 8 6.14 -28.55 -17.60
CA PRO A 8 5.76 -27.93 -16.35
C PRO A 8 4.32 -28.34 -16.02
N GLU A 9 4.10 -28.70 -14.76
CA GLU A 9 2.77 -29.04 -14.25
C GLU A 9 1.88 -27.80 -14.37
N ALA A 10 0.67 -27.97 -14.91
CA ALA A 10 -0.26 -26.86 -15.06
C ALA A 10 -0.70 -26.37 -13.66
N ILE A 11 -0.66 -25.06 -13.45
CA ILE A 11 -1.14 -24.42 -12.22
C ILE A 11 -2.63 -24.71 -12.06
N ALA A 12 -3.02 -25.29 -10.93
CA ALA A 12 -4.42 -25.52 -10.60
C ALA A 12 -5.01 -24.31 -9.85
N SER A 13 -6.33 -24.13 -9.92
CA SER A 13 -7.02 -23.11 -9.10
C SER A 13 -6.77 -23.30 -7.60
N GLU A 14 -6.58 -24.54 -7.16
CA GLU A 14 -6.24 -24.88 -5.76
C GLU A 14 -4.85 -24.38 -5.35
N ASP A 15 -3.91 -24.20 -6.29
CA ASP A 15 -2.61 -23.58 -6.02
C ASP A 15 -2.73 -22.08 -5.88
N ILE A 16 -3.57 -21.44 -6.70
CA ILE A 16 -3.89 -20.02 -6.60
C ILE A 16 -4.50 -19.71 -5.23
N ASP A 17 -5.59 -20.38 -4.87
CA ASP A 17 -6.30 -20.18 -3.60
C ASP A 17 -5.35 -20.34 -2.40
N ARG A 18 -4.47 -21.34 -2.44
CA ARG A 18 -3.56 -21.67 -1.34
C ARG A 18 -2.48 -20.60 -1.15
N ILE A 19 -1.83 -20.18 -2.23
CA ILE A 19 -0.78 -19.16 -2.17
C ILE A 19 -1.40 -17.80 -1.82
N GLU A 20 -2.48 -17.42 -2.49
CA GLU A 20 -3.15 -16.14 -2.23
C GLU A 20 -3.63 -16.04 -0.77
N THR A 21 -4.25 -17.11 -0.23
CA THR A 21 -4.67 -17.13 1.18
C THR A 21 -3.50 -16.87 2.13
N SER A 22 -2.33 -17.44 1.84
CA SER A 22 -1.15 -17.27 2.71
C SER A 22 -0.60 -15.84 2.62
N LEU A 23 -0.60 -15.24 1.43
CA LEU A 23 -0.20 -13.85 1.22
C LEU A 23 -1.16 -12.89 1.93
N VAL A 24 -2.47 -13.08 1.76
CA VAL A 24 -3.51 -12.27 2.41
C VAL A 24 -3.42 -12.39 3.94
N ASN A 25 -3.26 -13.60 4.48
CA ASN A 25 -3.08 -13.80 5.91
C ASN A 25 -1.84 -13.08 6.45
N GLY A 26 -0.69 -13.24 5.78
CA GLY A 26 0.54 -12.56 6.19
C GLY A 26 0.44 -11.04 6.08
N SER A 27 -0.29 -10.53 5.09
CA SER A 27 -0.61 -9.11 4.92
C SER A 27 -1.44 -8.55 6.07
N GLU A 28 -2.52 -9.24 6.46
CA GLU A 28 -3.34 -8.86 7.61
C GLU A 28 -2.53 -8.90 8.91
N LEU A 29 -1.72 -9.94 9.12
CA LEU A 29 -0.81 -10.03 10.26
C LEU A 29 0.20 -8.87 10.27
N ARG A 30 0.74 -8.49 9.11
CA ARG A 30 1.68 -7.38 8.98
C ARG A 30 1.01 -6.04 9.29
N TRP A 31 -0.23 -5.86 8.86
CA TRP A 31 -1.03 -4.70 9.24
C TRP A 31 -1.24 -4.64 10.76
N GLU A 32 -1.66 -5.74 11.38
CA GLU A 32 -1.80 -5.82 12.84
C GLU A 32 -0.48 -5.55 13.57
N LEU A 33 0.64 -6.03 13.03
CA LEU A 33 1.98 -5.79 13.53
C LEU A 33 2.33 -4.29 13.52
N THR A 34 2.14 -3.59 12.39
CA THR A 34 2.36 -2.13 12.32
C THR A 34 1.50 -1.37 13.32
N GLN A 35 0.25 -1.78 13.52
CA GLN A 35 -0.62 -1.19 14.55
C GLN A 35 -0.10 -1.47 15.98
N ALA A 36 0.47 -2.66 16.21
CA ALA A 36 1.09 -3.00 17.49
C ALA A 36 2.39 -2.21 17.72
N GLU A 37 3.25 -2.04 16.72
CA GLU A 37 4.44 -1.18 16.79
C GLU A 37 4.08 0.24 17.20
N ALA A 38 3.06 0.83 16.56
CA ALA A 38 2.61 2.18 16.87
C ALA A 38 2.14 2.29 18.33
N ARG A 39 1.49 1.26 18.88
CA ARG A 39 1.10 1.21 20.30
C ARG A 39 2.29 1.10 21.24
N VAL A 40 3.27 0.24 20.94
CA VAL A 40 4.51 0.12 21.74
C VAL A 40 5.27 1.44 21.78
N ALA A 41 5.42 2.09 20.61
CA ALA A 41 6.05 3.39 20.51
C ALA A 41 5.26 4.48 21.25
N THR A 42 3.92 4.44 21.19
CA THR A 42 3.04 5.36 21.92
C THR A 42 3.25 5.23 23.43
N GLU A 43 3.22 4.01 23.96
CA GLU A 43 3.43 3.77 25.39
C GLU A 43 4.80 4.28 25.86
N CYS A 44 5.86 4.02 25.09
CA CYS A 44 7.18 4.57 25.39
C CYS A 44 7.21 6.11 25.39
N MET A 45 6.54 6.75 24.43
CA MET A 45 6.49 8.21 24.36
C MET A 45 5.67 8.81 25.52
N GLU A 46 4.57 8.18 25.89
CA GLU A 46 3.73 8.57 27.03
C GLU A 46 4.48 8.40 28.36
N ASP A 47 5.26 7.34 28.53
CA ASP A 47 6.14 7.13 29.69
C ASP A 47 7.21 8.21 29.82
N GLN A 48 7.65 8.79 28.70
CA GLN A 48 8.55 9.93 28.66
C GLN A 48 7.82 11.29 28.81
N GLY A 49 6.50 11.30 28.93
CA GLY A 49 5.68 12.49 29.13
C GLY A 49 5.29 13.23 27.85
N PHE A 50 5.45 12.59 26.68
CA PHE A 50 5.02 13.13 25.40
C PHE A 50 3.62 12.62 25.01
N LEU A 51 2.95 13.33 24.12
CA LEU A 51 1.73 12.86 23.46
C LEU A 51 2.10 12.21 22.12
N ALA A 52 1.41 11.14 21.75
CA ALA A 52 1.54 10.52 20.43
C ALA A 52 0.65 11.26 19.41
N HIS A 53 1.12 12.43 18.94
CA HIS A 53 0.38 13.25 17.98
C HIS A 53 0.25 12.60 16.59
N GLU A 54 1.31 11.96 16.11
CA GLU A 54 1.38 11.44 14.75
C GLU A 54 1.89 9.99 14.79
N THR A 55 0.96 9.05 14.95
CA THR A 55 1.27 7.61 14.99
C THR A 55 1.90 7.12 13.69
N SER A 56 1.71 7.82 12.56
CA SER A 56 2.43 7.47 11.32
C SER A 56 3.95 7.67 11.39
N LEU A 57 4.43 8.60 12.22
CA LEU A 57 5.87 8.75 12.48
C LEU A 57 6.41 7.58 13.30
N LEU A 58 5.59 7.01 14.16
CA LEU A 58 6.00 5.96 15.10
C LEU A 58 6.32 4.64 14.39
N HIS A 59 5.67 4.37 13.26
CA HIS A 59 5.98 3.21 12.42
C HIS A 59 6.81 3.58 11.16
N GLY A 60 7.59 4.67 11.24
CA GLY A 60 8.55 5.03 10.17
C GLY A 60 7.89 5.49 8.87
N ARG A 61 6.61 5.91 8.92
CA ARG A 61 5.78 6.27 7.77
C ARG A 61 5.54 5.14 6.76
N VAL A 62 5.93 3.91 7.11
CA VAL A 62 5.66 2.74 6.30
C VAL A 62 4.31 2.20 6.73
N MET A 63 3.29 2.41 5.90
CA MET A 63 2.02 1.68 6.02
C MET A 63 2.17 0.43 5.16
N PRO A 64 2.15 -0.79 5.73
CA PRO A 64 2.07 -1.97 4.89
C PRO A 64 0.76 -1.91 4.11
N TYR A 65 0.78 -2.37 2.86
CA TYR A 65 -0.46 -2.61 2.14
C TYR A 65 -1.22 -3.66 2.92
N ARG A 66 -2.40 -3.31 3.45
CA ARG A 66 -3.19 -4.22 4.28
C ARG A 66 -3.73 -5.42 3.49
N PHE A 67 -3.79 -5.31 2.16
CA PHE A 67 -4.38 -6.30 1.27
C PHE A 67 -3.42 -6.64 0.12
N GLU A 68 -2.30 -7.27 0.44
CA GLU A 68 -1.46 -7.92 -0.56
C GLU A 68 -2.19 -9.18 -1.07
N GLY A 69 -2.53 -9.19 -2.37
CA GLY A 69 -3.25 -10.26 -3.06
C GLY A 69 -3.03 -10.16 -4.57
N PHE A 70 -3.69 -11.02 -5.35
CA PHE A 70 -3.52 -11.05 -6.81
C PHE A 70 -4.48 -10.12 -7.53
N ALA A 71 -4.56 -8.86 -7.08
CA ALA A 71 -5.34 -7.84 -7.78
C ALA A 71 -4.62 -7.40 -9.05
N SER A 72 -5.24 -7.61 -10.21
CA SER A 72 -4.70 -7.18 -11.50
C SER A 72 -4.56 -5.65 -11.56
N PRO A 73 -3.66 -5.10 -12.39
CA PRO A 73 -3.59 -3.64 -12.59
C PRO A 73 -4.92 -3.04 -13.06
N TYR A 74 -5.75 -3.82 -13.79
CA TYR A 74 -7.05 -3.38 -14.27
C TYR A 74 -8.15 -3.37 -13.20
N SER A 75 -7.93 -4.03 -12.04
CA SER A 75 -8.85 -3.99 -10.90
C SER A 75 -9.10 -2.56 -10.40
N ARG A 76 -8.12 -1.68 -10.59
CA ARG A 76 -8.13 -0.26 -10.18
C ARG A 76 -9.03 0.63 -11.04
N ILE A 77 -9.48 0.14 -12.20
CA ILE A 77 -10.55 0.79 -12.95
C ILE A 77 -11.86 0.30 -12.33
N PRO A 78 -12.67 1.16 -11.69
CA PRO A 78 -13.85 0.70 -10.98
C PRO A 78 -14.82 -0.03 -11.91
N THR A 79 -15.57 -0.99 -11.37
CA THR A 79 -16.78 -1.51 -12.03
C THR A 79 -17.82 -0.41 -12.16
N VAL A 80 -18.84 -0.59 -13.01
CA VAL A 80 -19.91 0.40 -13.18
C VAL A 80 -20.62 0.68 -11.85
N GLU A 81 -20.90 -0.36 -11.07
CA GLU A 81 -21.51 -0.22 -9.73
C GLU A 81 -20.60 0.54 -8.76
N GLN A 82 -19.30 0.24 -8.73
CA GLN A 82 -18.34 0.98 -7.90
C GLN A 82 -18.21 2.45 -8.35
N ALA A 83 -18.20 2.72 -9.66
CA ALA A 83 -18.13 4.07 -10.19
C ALA A 83 -19.36 4.90 -9.81
N GLU A 84 -20.56 4.31 -9.82
CA GLU A 84 -21.80 4.95 -9.38
C GLU A 84 -21.80 5.30 -7.89
N LEU A 85 -21.20 4.46 -7.05
CA LEU A 85 -21.19 4.63 -5.60
C LEU A 85 -20.02 5.51 -5.12
N PHE A 86 -18.83 5.30 -5.68
CA PHE A 86 -17.57 5.78 -5.11
C PHE A 86 -16.73 6.58 -6.10
N ALA A 87 -17.07 6.60 -7.40
CA ALA A 87 -16.19 7.09 -8.47
C ALA A 87 -14.80 6.40 -8.41
N PHE A 88 -13.70 7.14 -8.50
CA PHE A 88 -12.36 6.62 -8.21
C PHE A 88 -11.99 6.71 -6.71
N GLY A 89 -12.90 7.21 -5.86
CA GLY A 89 -12.69 7.39 -4.43
C GLY A 89 -11.72 8.52 -4.03
N HIS A 90 -11.25 9.34 -4.99
CA HIS A 90 -10.35 10.46 -4.69
C HIS A 90 -11.09 11.59 -3.98
N TRP A 91 -12.34 11.87 -4.35
CA TRP A 91 -13.20 12.86 -3.70
C TRP A 91 -13.37 12.62 -2.19
N VAL A 92 -13.36 11.36 -1.76
CA VAL A 92 -13.45 11.00 -0.34
C VAL A 92 -12.19 11.41 0.40
N ASN A 93 -11.03 11.35 -0.25
CA ASN A 93 -9.74 11.66 0.37
C ASN A 93 -9.35 13.14 0.26
N LEU A 94 -9.69 13.79 -0.86
CA LEU A 94 -9.32 15.17 -1.17
C LEU A 94 -10.43 16.17 -0.81
N GLY A 95 -11.68 15.72 -0.74
CA GLY A 95 -12.83 16.55 -0.37
C GLY A 95 -12.93 16.80 1.13
N TYR A 96 -13.18 18.06 1.53
CA TYR A 96 -13.45 18.44 2.92
C TYR A 96 -14.96 18.62 3.20
N THR A 97 -15.81 17.95 2.42
CA THR A 97 -17.27 18.07 2.54
C THR A 97 -17.83 17.13 3.62
N PRO A 98 -19.01 17.43 4.20
CA PRO A 98 -19.70 16.49 5.09
C PRO A 98 -19.98 15.13 4.45
N GLU A 99 -20.23 15.10 3.14
CA GLU A 99 -20.46 13.88 2.37
C GLU A 99 -19.19 13.02 2.32
N ALA A 100 -18.03 13.62 2.08
CA ALA A 100 -16.76 12.92 2.09
C ALA A 100 -16.44 12.38 3.50
N ALA A 101 -16.73 13.17 4.55
CA ALA A 101 -16.59 12.72 5.93
C ALA A 101 -17.49 11.51 6.24
N SER A 102 -18.75 11.53 5.79
CA SER A 102 -19.67 10.39 5.94
C SER A 102 -19.20 9.16 5.17
N MET A 103 -18.66 9.33 3.96
CA MET A 103 -18.19 8.21 3.12
C MET A 103 -16.95 7.52 3.72
N ARG A 104 -16.08 8.26 4.43
CA ARG A 104 -14.96 7.67 5.17
C ARG A 104 -15.38 6.74 6.31
N GLU A 105 -16.63 6.78 6.72
CA GLU A 105 -17.20 5.89 7.74
C GLU A 105 -18.08 4.78 7.13
N ASP A 106 -18.31 4.82 5.81
CA ASP A 106 -19.15 3.86 5.09
C ASP A 106 -18.41 2.54 4.87
N LEU A 107 -18.96 1.44 5.40
CA LEU A 107 -18.30 0.13 5.39
C LEU A 107 -18.07 -0.43 3.98
N ASP A 108 -18.94 -0.12 3.02
CA ASP A 108 -18.80 -0.61 1.65
C ASP A 108 -17.68 0.16 0.94
N TYR A 109 -17.58 1.48 1.17
CA TYR A 109 -16.43 2.26 0.72
C TYR A 109 -15.13 1.80 1.38
N LEU A 110 -15.12 1.50 2.69
CA LEU A 110 -13.89 1.02 3.33
C LEU A 110 -13.43 -0.32 2.75
N ALA A 111 -14.37 -1.22 2.41
CA ALA A 111 -14.05 -2.48 1.73
C ALA A 111 -13.48 -2.24 0.32
N TYR A 112 -14.06 -1.31 -0.45
CA TYR A 112 -13.56 -0.91 -1.77
C TYR A 112 -12.17 -0.23 -1.69
N ALA A 113 -12.00 0.74 -0.81
CA ALA A 113 -10.74 1.46 -0.67
C ALA A 113 -9.61 0.56 -0.15
N ALA A 114 -9.97 -0.41 0.69
CA ALA A 114 -9.09 -1.48 1.14
C ALA A 114 -8.53 -2.29 -0.05
N SER A 115 -9.40 -2.81 -0.92
CA SER A 115 -8.98 -3.69 -2.02
C SER A 115 -8.33 -2.93 -3.18
N ASP A 116 -8.90 -1.79 -3.58
CA ASP A 116 -8.66 -1.25 -4.93
C ASP A 116 -7.81 0.04 -4.91
N LEU A 117 -7.83 0.81 -3.82
CA LEU A 117 -7.18 2.13 -3.74
C LEU A 117 -5.91 2.14 -2.88
N GLY A 118 -5.68 1.08 -2.10
CA GLY A 118 -4.71 1.07 -1.02
C GLY A 118 -5.25 1.87 0.17
N TRP A 119 -5.45 1.17 1.29
CA TRP A 119 -6.00 1.79 2.50
C TRP A 119 -5.08 2.89 3.04
N ARG A 120 -5.63 4.11 3.17
CA ARG A 120 -5.04 5.19 3.98
C ARG A 120 -5.92 5.41 5.20
N ASP A 121 -5.37 5.13 6.38
CA ASP A 121 -6.08 5.41 7.62
C ASP A 121 -6.16 6.94 7.83
N MET A 122 -7.37 7.48 7.65
CA MET A 122 -7.65 8.90 7.80
C MET A 122 -7.72 9.35 9.26
N THR A 123 -7.73 8.42 10.23
CA THR A 123 -7.67 8.77 11.66
C THR A 123 -6.35 9.43 12.05
N PHE A 124 -5.31 9.31 11.22
CA PHE A 124 -4.06 10.05 11.39
C PHE A 124 -4.18 11.55 11.06
N VAL A 125 -5.19 11.97 10.29
CA VAL A 125 -5.30 13.37 9.85
C VAL A 125 -5.46 14.35 11.02
N PRO A 126 -6.36 14.16 11.99
CA PRO A 126 -6.45 15.04 13.15
C PRO A 126 -5.13 15.15 13.91
N GLY A 127 -4.49 14.01 14.21
CA GLY A 127 -3.19 13.98 14.87
C GLY A 127 -2.08 14.69 14.10
N HIS A 128 -2.07 14.57 12.77
CA HIS A 128 -1.18 15.30 11.89
C HIS A 128 -1.36 16.81 11.96
N GLN A 129 -2.61 17.28 12.03
CA GLN A 129 -2.90 18.72 12.14
C GLN A 129 -2.48 19.25 13.50
N GLU A 130 -2.78 18.53 14.58
CA GLU A 130 -2.32 18.88 15.93
C GLU A 130 -0.79 18.95 16.01
N TRP A 131 -0.10 17.97 15.42
CA TRP A 131 1.36 17.97 15.30
C TRP A 131 1.87 19.21 14.54
N LYS A 132 1.27 19.55 13.40
CA LYS A 132 1.66 20.73 12.60
C LYS A 132 1.55 22.03 13.38
N GLU A 133 0.50 22.19 14.17
CA GLU A 133 0.22 23.37 14.98
C GLU A 133 1.12 23.50 16.22
N THR A 134 1.80 22.42 16.59
CA THR A 134 2.73 22.41 17.72
C THR A 134 4.00 23.23 17.41
N ASP A 135 4.62 23.81 18.44
CA ASP A 135 5.82 24.63 18.26
C ASP A 135 7.07 23.81 17.93
N GLU A 136 8.02 24.44 17.24
CA GLU A 136 9.24 23.77 16.76
C GLU A 136 10.17 23.27 17.87
N ALA A 137 10.14 23.89 19.06
CA ALA A 137 10.96 23.43 20.18
C ALA A 137 10.41 22.10 20.73
N TYR A 138 9.10 22.02 20.94
CA TYR A 138 8.45 20.76 21.30
C TYR A 138 8.65 19.68 20.24
N LYS A 139 8.50 20.01 18.94
CA LYS A 139 8.76 19.04 17.86
C LYS A 139 10.19 18.50 17.92
N ALA A 140 11.18 19.35 18.17
CA ALA A 140 12.57 18.91 18.30
C ALA A 140 12.79 18.01 19.53
N GLU A 141 12.22 18.36 20.68
CA GLU A 141 12.28 17.53 21.89
C GLU A 141 11.61 16.16 21.69
N TRP A 142 10.43 16.15 21.06
CA TRP A 142 9.69 14.95 20.72
C TRP A 142 10.49 14.05 19.75
N MET A 143 11.06 14.63 18.69
CA MET A 143 11.89 13.89 17.73
C MET A 143 13.14 13.29 18.39
N ALA A 144 13.76 14.01 19.32
CA ALA A 144 14.90 13.49 20.09
C ALA A 144 14.50 12.36 21.04
N ALA A 145 13.34 12.44 21.67
CA ALA A 145 12.81 11.35 22.49
C ALA A 145 12.46 10.10 21.67
N PHE A 146 11.90 10.29 20.47
CA PHE A 146 11.53 9.19 19.59
C PHE A 146 12.75 8.54 18.90
N LEU A 147 13.54 9.30 18.14
CA LEU A 147 14.67 8.78 17.35
C LEU A 147 15.96 8.59 18.16
N GLY A 148 16.06 9.22 19.34
CA GLY A 148 17.32 9.44 20.06
C GLY A 148 18.02 10.73 19.64
N GLU A 149 18.80 11.32 20.56
CA GLU A 149 19.45 12.63 20.36
C GLU A 149 20.34 12.69 19.11
N GLU A 150 21.10 11.63 18.84
CA GLU A 150 22.05 11.60 17.72
C GLU A 150 21.34 11.62 16.36
N ARG A 151 20.34 10.75 16.18
CA ARG A 151 19.54 10.69 14.94
C ARG A 151 18.69 11.94 14.74
N ALA A 152 18.07 12.46 15.79
CA ALA A 152 17.23 13.65 15.69
C ALA A 152 18.03 14.91 15.32
N ALA A 153 19.33 14.96 15.66
CA ALA A 153 20.23 16.06 15.28
C ALA A 153 20.86 15.90 13.90
N ALA A 154 20.70 14.73 13.25
CA ALA A 154 21.36 14.43 11.99
C ALA A 154 20.73 15.17 10.79
N PRO A 155 21.52 15.54 9.78
CA PRO A 155 20.99 16.05 8.51
C PRO A 155 20.04 15.05 7.84
N ALA A 156 19.02 15.55 7.15
CA ALA A 156 18.17 14.72 6.29
C ALA A 156 19.03 14.00 5.23
N GLY A 157 19.02 12.67 5.25
CA GLY A 157 19.84 11.81 4.40
C GLY A 157 20.99 11.09 5.12
N GLU A 158 21.33 11.48 6.36
CA GLU A 158 22.34 10.79 7.18
C GLU A 158 21.71 10.01 8.34
N VAL A 159 20.40 10.19 8.60
CA VAL A 159 19.67 9.55 9.71
C VAL A 159 19.86 8.03 9.72
N ASP A 160 19.77 7.39 8.56
CA ASP A 160 19.84 5.94 8.42
C ASP A 160 21.26 5.38 8.62
N LEU A 161 22.30 6.22 8.63
CA LEU A 161 23.68 5.80 8.92
C LEU A 161 23.96 5.66 10.42
N LEU A 162 23.07 6.20 11.25
CA LEU A 162 23.23 6.26 12.69
C LEU A 162 22.41 5.15 13.36
N PRO A 163 22.87 4.59 14.49
CA PRO A 163 22.10 3.59 15.22
C PRO A 163 20.75 4.14 15.67
N PHE A 164 19.74 3.26 15.75
CA PHE A 164 18.46 3.59 16.36
C PHE A 164 18.68 4.01 17.83
N GLY A 165 17.85 4.94 18.31
CA GLY A 165 17.81 5.35 19.70
C GLY A 165 16.39 5.68 20.14
N GLY A 166 16.25 6.21 21.35
CA GLY A 166 14.96 6.67 21.88
C GLY A 166 13.89 5.58 21.92
N CYS A 167 12.63 6.00 21.77
CA CYS A 167 11.49 5.08 21.69
C CYS A 167 11.44 4.25 20.42
N GLU A 168 12.09 4.69 19.33
CA GLU A 168 12.19 3.89 18.11
C GLU A 168 13.00 2.60 18.38
N LEU A 169 14.15 2.70 19.06
CA LEU A 169 14.93 1.52 19.44
C LEU A 169 14.16 0.62 20.40
N VAL A 170 13.49 1.18 21.42
CA VAL A 170 12.66 0.39 22.35
C VAL A 170 11.60 -0.40 21.59
N THR A 171 10.94 0.23 20.62
CA THR A 171 9.94 -0.43 19.77
C THR A 171 10.56 -1.56 18.96
N ILE A 172 11.71 -1.33 18.33
CA ILE A 172 12.40 -2.35 17.53
C ILE A 172 12.84 -3.54 18.39
N GLU A 173 13.39 -3.29 19.58
CA GLU A 173 13.83 -4.35 20.50
C GLU A 173 12.63 -5.13 21.05
N ALA A 174 11.53 -4.46 21.37
CA ALA A 174 10.31 -5.12 21.84
C ALA A 174 9.68 -6.03 20.77
N VAL A 175 9.63 -5.58 19.51
CA VAL A 175 8.92 -6.26 18.43
C VAL A 175 9.81 -7.31 17.74
N TYR A 176 11.04 -6.92 17.42
CA TYR A 176 11.95 -7.72 16.59
C TYR A 176 13.15 -8.29 17.36
N GLY A 177 13.30 -7.95 18.64
CA GLY A 177 14.41 -8.38 19.49
C GLY A 177 15.67 -7.52 19.34
N GLN A 178 16.05 -7.10 18.13
CA GLN A 178 17.18 -6.20 17.89
C GLN A 178 17.07 -5.47 16.55
N ALA A 179 17.74 -4.34 16.42
CA ALA A 179 17.90 -3.65 15.13
C ALA A 179 18.84 -4.43 14.18
N ALA A 180 18.67 -4.19 12.88
CA ALA A 180 19.49 -4.78 11.83
C ALA A 180 20.35 -3.72 11.12
N THR A 181 21.35 -4.18 10.38
CA THR A 181 22.19 -3.34 9.52
C THR A 181 22.32 -3.93 8.13
N VAL A 182 22.30 -3.08 7.10
CA VAL A 182 22.56 -3.43 5.70
C VAL A 182 23.78 -2.69 5.22
N ASP A 183 24.77 -3.44 4.73
CA ASP A 183 25.97 -2.88 4.12
C ASP A 183 25.75 -2.65 2.62
N THR A 184 25.95 -1.41 2.17
CA THR A 184 25.93 -1.03 0.76
C THR A 184 27.26 -0.39 0.35
N GLU A 185 27.43 -0.10 -0.94
CA GLU A 185 28.62 0.63 -1.42
C GLU A 185 28.75 2.03 -0.80
N SER A 186 27.65 2.62 -0.34
CA SER A 186 27.61 3.96 0.28
C SER A 186 27.78 3.97 1.79
N GLY A 187 27.77 2.81 2.45
CA GLY A 187 27.95 2.69 3.90
C GLY A 187 27.10 1.59 4.54
N THR A 188 27.18 1.50 5.87
CA THR A 188 26.32 0.65 6.69
C THR A 188 25.09 1.45 7.11
N TYR A 189 23.92 0.95 6.80
CA TYR A 189 22.63 1.56 7.13
C TYR A 189 21.95 0.75 8.22
N TRP A 190 21.38 1.43 9.21
CA TRP A 190 20.56 0.82 10.24
C TRP A 190 19.13 0.72 9.77
N THR A 191 18.59 -0.49 9.76
CA THR A 191 17.22 -0.78 9.37
C THR A 191 16.50 -1.55 10.45
N ARG A 192 15.16 -1.44 10.45
CA ARG A 192 14.33 -2.45 11.12
C ARG A 192 14.61 -3.80 10.45
N PRO A 193 14.53 -4.92 11.19
CA PRO A 193 14.63 -6.24 10.57
C PRO A 193 13.68 -6.35 9.37
N ASP A 194 14.26 -6.68 8.22
CA ASP A 194 13.52 -6.69 6.96
C ASP A 194 12.55 -7.87 6.94
N MET A 195 11.31 -7.57 6.57
CA MET A 195 10.24 -8.53 6.33
C MET A 195 9.72 -8.25 4.93
N GLU A 196 10.61 -8.43 3.95
CA GLU A 196 10.29 -8.31 2.54
C GLU A 196 9.04 -9.14 2.24
N SER A 197 8.03 -8.52 1.61
CA SER A 197 6.83 -9.25 1.22
C SER A 197 7.18 -10.25 0.13
N PRO A 198 6.62 -11.48 0.15
CA PRO A 198 6.80 -12.40 -0.96
C PRO A 198 6.35 -11.84 -2.32
N LEU A 199 5.46 -10.86 -2.36
CA LEU A 199 5.05 -10.22 -3.61
C LEU A 199 6.20 -9.45 -4.28
N THR A 200 7.12 -8.85 -3.51
CA THR A 200 8.24 -8.09 -4.09
C THR A 200 9.33 -8.98 -4.66
N TRP A 201 9.28 -10.29 -4.41
CA TRP A 201 10.15 -11.26 -5.07
C TRP A 201 9.86 -11.40 -6.56
N THR A 202 8.68 -10.95 -6.98
CA THR A 202 8.25 -10.91 -8.37
C THR A 202 8.10 -9.45 -8.79
N GLY A 203 8.61 -9.09 -9.97
CA GLY A 203 8.50 -7.72 -10.45
C GLY A 203 7.15 -7.46 -11.12
N ASP A 204 6.30 -6.63 -10.53
CA ASP A 204 4.98 -6.27 -11.09
C ASP A 204 5.08 -5.80 -12.54
N GLY A 205 6.09 -4.99 -12.89
CA GLY A 205 6.29 -4.52 -14.27
C GLY A 205 6.76 -5.60 -15.26
N GLU A 206 7.30 -6.72 -14.77
CA GLU A 206 7.55 -7.89 -15.61
C GLU A 206 6.26 -8.64 -15.88
N LEU A 207 5.49 -8.95 -14.84
CA LEU A 207 4.20 -9.62 -14.97
C LEU A 207 3.22 -8.80 -15.82
N TYR A 208 3.17 -7.48 -15.60
CA TYR A 208 2.28 -6.60 -16.37
C TYR A 208 2.64 -6.60 -17.85
N ARG A 209 3.92 -6.69 -18.21
CA ARG A 209 4.32 -6.79 -19.61
C ARG A 209 3.81 -8.07 -20.26
N GLU A 210 3.75 -9.18 -19.51
CA GLU A 210 3.19 -10.45 -19.98
C GLU A 210 1.66 -10.35 -20.12
N LEU A 211 0.97 -9.84 -19.09
CA LEU A 211 -0.48 -9.61 -19.11
C LEU A 211 -0.90 -8.64 -20.23
N SER A 212 -0.24 -7.49 -20.37
CA SER A 212 -0.54 -6.48 -21.40
C SER A 212 -0.34 -7.04 -22.80
N ALA A 213 0.60 -7.98 -23.02
CA ALA A 213 0.75 -8.62 -24.33
C ALA A 213 -0.48 -9.46 -24.72
N GLU A 214 -1.17 -10.06 -23.75
CA GLU A 214 -2.41 -10.81 -23.93
C GLU A 214 -3.64 -9.90 -24.05
N TYR A 215 -3.65 -8.79 -23.30
CA TYR A 215 -4.75 -7.81 -23.26
C TYR A 215 -4.56 -6.60 -24.19
N ALA A 216 -3.58 -6.60 -25.09
CA ALA A 216 -3.23 -5.41 -25.89
C ALA A 216 -4.41 -4.83 -26.69
N GLU A 217 -5.27 -5.69 -27.26
CA GLU A 217 -6.46 -5.25 -28.01
C GLU A 217 -7.56 -4.70 -27.10
N GLN A 218 -7.66 -5.19 -25.85
CA GLN A 218 -8.58 -4.72 -24.83
C GLN A 218 -8.11 -3.36 -24.29
N GLU A 219 -6.81 -3.21 -24.02
CA GLU A 219 -6.21 -1.95 -23.60
C GLU A 219 -6.40 -0.85 -24.66
N GLU A 220 -6.12 -1.15 -25.94
CA GLU A 220 -6.33 -0.20 -27.03
C GLU A 220 -7.80 0.23 -27.13
N ARG A 221 -8.75 -0.72 -27.12
CA ARG A 221 -10.19 -0.42 -27.18
C ARG A 221 -10.67 0.40 -25.98
N PHE A 222 -10.17 0.10 -24.78
CA PHE A 222 -10.47 0.86 -23.58
C PHE A 222 -9.99 2.31 -23.71
N LEU A 223 -8.73 2.52 -24.08
CA LEU A 223 -8.14 3.86 -24.21
C LEU A 223 -8.79 4.68 -25.32
N ASP A 224 -9.11 4.06 -26.45
CA ASP A 224 -9.85 4.70 -27.55
C ASP A 224 -11.25 5.14 -27.10
N CYS A 225 -11.98 4.28 -26.38
CA CYS A 225 -13.29 4.60 -25.84
C CYS A 225 -13.23 5.80 -24.86
N VAL A 226 -12.25 5.82 -23.96
CA VAL A 226 -12.02 6.93 -23.03
C VAL A 226 -11.70 8.24 -23.76
N GLU A 227 -10.88 8.19 -24.83
CA GLU A 227 -10.62 9.38 -25.67
C GLU A 227 -11.90 9.87 -26.36
N GLU A 228 -12.72 8.96 -26.90
CA GLU A 228 -13.99 9.29 -27.57
C GLU A 228 -15.04 9.89 -26.63
N ARG A 229 -15.04 9.50 -25.35
CA ARG A 229 -15.86 10.10 -24.28
C ARG A 229 -15.41 11.52 -23.88
N GLY A 230 -14.24 11.95 -24.35
CA GLY A 230 -13.75 13.32 -24.17
C GLY A 230 -12.79 13.50 -22.99
N HIS A 231 -12.34 12.41 -22.36
CA HIS A 231 -11.39 12.44 -21.24
C HIS A 231 -9.93 12.56 -21.67
N GLY A 232 -9.68 12.73 -22.97
CA GLY A 232 -8.33 12.87 -23.53
C GLY A 232 -7.61 11.54 -23.70
N ARG A 233 -6.30 11.62 -23.99
CA ARG A 233 -5.46 10.44 -24.23
C ARG A 233 -4.81 9.96 -22.96
N TRP A 234 -4.97 8.67 -22.71
CA TRP A 234 -4.40 7.97 -21.58
C TRP A 234 -3.41 6.91 -22.05
N GLN A 235 -2.54 6.48 -21.13
CA GLN A 235 -1.59 5.40 -21.36
C GLN A 235 -1.34 4.70 -20.03
N PHE A 236 -1.30 3.38 -20.06
CA PHE A 236 -0.79 2.57 -18.95
C PHE A 236 0.74 2.70 -18.87
N ASP A 237 1.26 2.90 -17.65
CA ASP A 237 2.70 2.91 -17.41
C ASP A 237 3.30 1.49 -17.39
N GLU A 238 4.57 1.37 -17.02
CA GLU A 238 5.27 0.07 -17.01
C GLU A 238 4.75 -0.93 -15.97
N SER A 239 3.87 -0.50 -15.07
CA SER A 239 3.23 -1.32 -14.04
C SER A 239 1.72 -1.47 -14.28
N GLY A 240 1.22 -1.05 -15.45
CA GLY A 240 -0.21 -1.13 -15.79
C GLY A 240 -1.06 -0.08 -15.10
N MET A 241 -0.46 1.02 -14.66
CA MET A 241 -1.16 2.10 -13.97
C MET A 241 -1.54 3.23 -14.91
N LEU A 242 -2.76 3.73 -14.76
CA LEU A 242 -3.15 5.02 -15.32
C LEU A 242 -2.73 6.14 -14.34
N PRO A 243 -2.29 7.31 -14.81
CA PRO A 243 -1.92 8.46 -13.96
C PRO A 243 -3.15 9.18 -13.36
N LEU A 244 -4.16 8.43 -12.95
CA LEU A 244 -5.43 8.91 -12.40
C LEU A 244 -5.22 9.76 -11.15
N GLN A 245 -4.35 9.30 -10.24
CA GLN A 245 -4.07 10.02 -9.00
C GLN A 245 -3.51 11.41 -9.26
N GLN A 246 -2.55 11.56 -10.17
CA GLN A 246 -1.94 12.85 -10.49
C GLN A 246 -2.92 13.77 -11.19
N HIS A 247 -3.73 13.22 -12.10
CA HIS A 247 -4.76 13.96 -12.81
C HIS A 247 -5.83 14.47 -11.85
N LEU A 248 -6.42 13.59 -11.05
CA LEU A 248 -7.48 13.95 -10.11
C LEU A 248 -6.97 14.89 -9.01
N ALA A 249 -5.76 14.69 -8.49
CA ALA A 249 -5.16 15.65 -7.56
C ALA A 249 -5.08 17.06 -8.16
N ALA A 250 -4.67 17.19 -9.44
CA ALA A 250 -4.64 18.48 -10.11
C ALA A 250 -6.05 19.09 -10.28
N VAL A 251 -7.07 18.27 -10.56
CA VAL A 251 -8.47 18.73 -10.66
C VAL A 251 -8.99 19.25 -9.31
N TYR A 252 -8.63 18.60 -8.21
CA TYR A 252 -9.03 19.02 -6.86
C TYR A 252 -8.23 20.22 -6.33
N ASP A 253 -6.98 20.39 -6.75
CA ASP A 253 -6.13 21.51 -6.33
C ASP A 253 -6.38 22.79 -7.15
N ASP A 254 -6.82 22.68 -8.40
CA ASP A 254 -7.10 23.81 -9.29
C ASP A 254 -8.61 24.07 -9.40
N GLU A 255 -9.10 25.09 -8.69
CA GLU A 255 -10.50 25.54 -8.73
C GLU A 255 -11.00 25.92 -10.15
N SER A 256 -10.11 26.06 -11.14
CA SER A 256 -10.47 26.34 -12.53
C SER A 256 -10.51 25.10 -13.43
N ALA A 257 -10.05 23.95 -12.96
CA ALA A 257 -10.02 22.72 -13.73
C ALA A 257 -11.43 22.12 -13.95
N ALA A 258 -12.31 22.24 -12.96
CA ALA A 258 -13.72 21.86 -13.05
C ALA A 258 -14.58 22.74 -12.14
N ASP A 259 -15.78 23.11 -12.59
CA ASP A 259 -16.76 23.86 -11.77
C ASP A 259 -17.19 23.04 -10.53
N ASP A 260 -17.24 21.71 -10.66
CA ASP A 260 -17.52 20.74 -9.61
C ASP A 260 -16.60 19.52 -9.77
N PRO A 261 -15.45 19.49 -9.06
CA PRO A 261 -14.48 18.40 -9.13
C PRO A 261 -15.07 17.02 -8.78
N MET A 262 -16.03 16.97 -7.85
CA MET A 262 -16.68 15.71 -7.47
C MET A 262 -17.56 15.20 -8.60
N ALA A 263 -18.43 16.04 -9.14
CA ALA A 263 -19.25 15.65 -10.28
C ALA A 263 -18.40 15.22 -11.49
N TYR A 264 -17.28 15.89 -11.72
CA TYR A 264 -16.31 15.51 -12.76
C TYR A 264 -15.71 14.11 -12.52
N GLU A 265 -15.27 13.80 -11.29
CA GLU A 265 -14.71 12.49 -10.97
C GLU A 265 -15.73 11.37 -11.18
N PHE A 266 -17.00 11.57 -10.78
CA PHE A 266 -18.07 10.58 -10.99
C PHE A 266 -18.36 10.33 -12.48
N ASP A 267 -18.44 11.40 -13.28
CA ASP A 267 -18.65 11.30 -14.74
C ASP A 267 -17.50 10.54 -15.41
N MET A 268 -16.26 10.89 -15.05
CA MET A 268 -15.07 10.21 -15.55
C MET A 268 -15.02 8.73 -15.13
N ALA A 269 -15.28 8.42 -13.86
CA ALA A 269 -15.27 7.05 -13.36
C ALA A 269 -16.32 6.18 -14.05
N ALA A 270 -17.53 6.72 -14.28
CA ALA A 270 -18.59 6.02 -14.98
C ALA A 270 -18.18 5.70 -16.43
N ASP A 271 -17.63 6.67 -17.15
CA ASP A 271 -17.15 6.46 -18.52
C ASP A 271 -16.00 5.43 -18.57
N PHE A 272 -15.05 5.48 -17.64
CA PHE A 272 -13.95 4.51 -17.57
C PHE A 272 -14.46 3.11 -17.27
N ALA A 273 -15.39 2.97 -16.32
CA ALA A 273 -15.99 1.69 -15.97
C ALA A 273 -16.75 1.06 -17.14
N GLU A 274 -17.57 1.84 -17.84
CA GLU A 274 -18.29 1.38 -19.04
C GLU A 274 -17.31 1.00 -20.16
N CYS A 275 -16.30 1.83 -20.43
CA CYS A 275 -15.30 1.54 -21.46
C CYS A 275 -14.49 0.26 -21.14
N ALA A 276 -14.13 0.04 -19.87
CA ALA A 276 -13.38 -1.16 -19.46
C ALA A 276 -14.25 -2.42 -19.56
N GLN A 277 -15.54 -2.32 -19.22
CA GLN A 277 -16.51 -3.39 -19.41
C GLN A 277 -16.71 -3.73 -20.89
N ASP A 278 -16.93 -2.73 -21.75
CA ASP A 278 -17.15 -2.94 -23.19
C ASP A 278 -15.90 -3.46 -23.91
N ALA A 279 -14.71 -3.06 -23.45
CA ALA A 279 -13.44 -3.59 -23.95
C ALA A 279 -13.20 -5.04 -23.50
N GLY A 280 -13.85 -5.52 -22.44
CA GLY A 280 -13.55 -6.80 -21.80
C GLY A 280 -12.20 -6.79 -21.10
N LEU A 281 -11.75 -5.62 -20.61
CA LEU A 281 -10.44 -5.46 -19.98
C LEU A 281 -10.36 -6.20 -18.63
N ARG A 282 -11.50 -6.36 -17.95
CA ARG A 282 -11.61 -7.10 -16.68
C ARG A 282 -12.03 -8.56 -16.87
N ASP A 283 -12.28 -9.00 -18.10
CA ASP A 283 -12.75 -10.37 -18.37
C ASP A 283 -11.56 -11.34 -18.27
N GLY A 284 -11.41 -12.00 -17.14
CA GLY A 284 -10.36 -13.01 -16.88
C GLY A 284 -9.03 -12.45 -16.35
N ALA A 285 -8.85 -11.13 -16.36
CA ALA A 285 -7.55 -10.53 -16.06
C ALA A 285 -7.07 -10.80 -14.63
N GLU A 286 -7.98 -10.87 -13.65
CA GLU A 286 -7.66 -11.26 -12.28
C GLU A 286 -7.12 -12.70 -12.19
N GLU A 287 -7.77 -13.64 -12.88
CA GLU A 287 -7.37 -15.04 -12.88
C GLU A 287 -6.03 -15.23 -13.60
N GLU A 288 -5.83 -14.57 -14.75
CA GLU A 288 -4.57 -14.59 -15.49
C GLU A 288 -3.42 -13.96 -14.71
N TRP A 289 -3.68 -12.84 -14.04
CA TRP A 289 -2.72 -12.19 -13.16
C TRP A 289 -2.32 -13.07 -11.97
N ALA A 290 -3.30 -13.72 -11.34
CA ALA A 290 -3.05 -14.66 -10.26
C ALA A 290 -2.21 -15.87 -10.72
N MET A 291 -2.51 -16.42 -11.91
CA MET A 291 -1.69 -17.49 -12.49
C MET A 291 -0.24 -17.05 -12.71
N LEU A 292 -0.01 -15.83 -13.22
CA LEU A 292 1.34 -15.29 -13.44
C LEU A 292 2.13 -15.16 -12.12
N TYR A 293 1.51 -14.69 -11.04
CA TYR A 293 2.18 -14.67 -9.73
C TYR A 293 2.46 -16.08 -9.20
N VAL A 294 1.48 -16.97 -9.27
CA VAL A 294 1.60 -18.34 -8.75
C VAL A 294 2.69 -19.10 -9.47
N ASP A 295 2.84 -18.93 -10.79
CA ASP A 295 3.95 -19.50 -11.56
C ASP A 295 5.31 -19.13 -10.97
N ARG A 296 5.48 -17.89 -10.48
CA ARG A 296 6.72 -17.41 -9.87
C ARG A 296 6.89 -17.80 -8.41
N LEU A 297 5.80 -18.07 -7.70
CA LEU A 297 5.78 -18.25 -6.26
C LEU A 297 5.59 -19.70 -5.80
N ILE A 298 5.09 -20.60 -6.65
CA ILE A 298 4.72 -21.96 -6.25
C ILE A 298 5.92 -22.77 -5.71
N ASP A 299 7.09 -22.61 -6.32
CA ASP A 299 8.34 -23.23 -5.84
C ASP A 299 8.85 -22.64 -4.52
N ARG A 300 8.22 -21.56 -4.03
CA ARG A 300 8.58 -20.81 -2.81
C ARG A 300 7.49 -20.84 -1.73
N GLU A 301 6.54 -21.75 -1.83
CA GLU A 301 5.42 -21.87 -0.89
C GLU A 301 5.90 -22.03 0.56
N ALA A 302 6.97 -22.80 0.78
CA ALA A 302 7.55 -22.98 2.11
C ALA A 302 8.13 -21.67 2.68
N GLU A 303 8.78 -20.84 1.85
CA GLU A 303 9.27 -19.52 2.24
C GLU A 303 8.13 -18.54 2.54
N ILE A 304 7.01 -18.60 1.79
CA ILE A 304 5.83 -17.78 2.05
C ILE A 304 5.25 -18.09 3.44
N HIS A 305 5.07 -19.36 3.77
CA HIS A 305 4.61 -19.75 5.11
C HIS A 305 5.61 -19.40 6.22
N ALA A 306 6.92 -19.51 5.94
CA ALA A 306 7.94 -19.09 6.90
C ALA A 306 7.88 -17.58 7.16
N TRP A 307 7.63 -16.77 6.13
CA TRP A 307 7.41 -15.34 6.26
C TRP A 307 6.14 -15.03 7.07
N GLU A 308 5.00 -15.66 6.76
CA GLU A 308 3.75 -15.51 7.52
C GLU A 308 3.96 -15.79 9.02
N GLN A 309 4.63 -16.91 9.34
CA GLN A 309 4.94 -17.27 10.72
C GLN A 309 5.90 -16.26 11.38
N GLN A 310 6.89 -15.75 10.66
CA GLN A 310 7.79 -14.74 11.17
C GLN A 310 7.04 -13.46 11.56
N VAL A 311 6.10 -12.99 10.72
CA VAL A 311 5.25 -11.84 11.02
C VAL A 311 4.39 -12.11 12.26
N ALA A 312 3.80 -13.30 12.37
CA ALA A 312 3.02 -13.70 13.54
C ALA A 312 3.86 -13.71 14.83
N ASP A 313 5.11 -14.19 14.77
CA ASP A 313 6.02 -14.21 15.92
C ASP A 313 6.37 -12.78 16.38
N HIS A 314 6.63 -11.86 15.44
CA HIS A 314 6.87 -10.45 15.77
C HIS A 314 5.65 -9.76 16.37
N LEU A 315 4.45 -10.07 15.85
CA LEU A 315 3.20 -9.58 16.43
C LEU A 315 2.99 -10.11 17.86
N ALA A 316 3.30 -11.38 18.10
CA ALA A 316 3.23 -11.97 19.44
C ALA A 316 4.18 -11.27 20.43
N ASN A 317 5.41 -10.96 20.02
CA ASN A 317 6.35 -10.21 20.86
C ASN A 317 5.80 -8.81 21.22
N ALA A 318 5.25 -8.09 20.23
CA ALA A 318 4.66 -6.79 20.45
C ALA A 318 3.47 -6.86 21.43
N GLN A 319 2.62 -7.88 21.30
CA GLN A 319 1.49 -8.10 22.20
C GLN A 319 1.92 -8.50 23.61
N GLU A 320 3.00 -9.28 23.76
CA GLU A 320 3.58 -9.62 25.07
C GLU A 320 4.12 -8.38 25.77
N TYR A 321 4.77 -7.47 25.04
CA TYR A 321 5.27 -6.21 25.61
C TYR A 321 4.13 -5.31 26.13
N LEU A 322 3.00 -5.29 25.43
CA LEU A 322 1.83 -4.44 25.75
C LEU A 322 0.92 -4.99 26.87
N ALA A 323 1.23 -6.16 27.46
CA ALA A 323 0.36 -6.89 28.40
C ALA A 323 0.72 -6.68 29.88
#